data_AF-A0A9W5VPX2-F1
#
_entry.id   AF-A0A9W5VPX2-F1
#
_cell.length_a   1.000
_cell.length_b   1.000
_cell.length_c   1.000
_cell.angle_alpha   90.00
_cell.angle_beta   90.00
_cell.angle_gamma   90.00
#
_symmetry.space_group_name_H-M   'P 1'
#
loop_
_entity.id
_entity.type
_entity.pdbx_description
1 polymer ?
#
loop_
_entity_poly.entity_id
_entity_poly.type
_entity_poly.pdbx_seq_one_letter_code
_entity_poly.pdbx_strand_id
1 'polypeptide(L)'
;MNISGILERVFNKIPKEHVANIITLKRPGWEPEKKNYKKNEIREEFLSLTTLIEPDEVEDFVEMAVMTKSIGLPAYTYKVNHLNFLTEAESGISIAGVHNMPFQDKYLISIEDIENGDSMLKLTVRLKEYSDYWRRGERCLDTLSAVYRIKISLDKTAKVLTIFSGNNEVQNVIKDYLGFVLKWPIQSYRIRESINQINQIGSASFKTAVLLDFIFTRLHEKGIFSRFKEIKFNTKNKKHTTDGIRNITINGRNLLSSQLACQYITLGSDILSFKVDMTYNDVDFTTLFSLKGKEEDILKIVVIDSDDDIFKQQVIDIIQSEYIELCSTGLKNVQGTSDLLKQIYEKFINGDKLINEVIQNSSLKIIKSIAGNLEKWDLDDENNLEMLYSFYEENKIILDSVGYDDSNEDILKIKKYIGYDEEEKEQELSEDEEIAIVE
;
A
#
# COMPACT_ATOMS: atom_id res chain seq x y z
N MET A 1 37.57 7.18 12.56
CA MET A 1 36.46 6.91 11.64
C MET A 1 36.97 6.27 10.35
N ASN A 2 36.28 5.27 9.81
CA ASN A 2 36.70 4.54 8.60
C ASN A 2 36.19 5.23 7.31
N ILE A 3 36.97 6.18 6.76
CA ILE A 3 36.61 6.98 5.58
C ILE A 3 36.42 6.09 4.33
N SER A 4 37.24 5.06 4.15
CA SER A 4 37.12 4.12 3.03
C SER A 4 35.77 3.40 3.03
N GLY A 5 35.33 2.90 4.20
CA GLY A 5 34.02 2.29 4.36
C GLY A 5 32.85 3.27 4.15
N ILE A 6 33.02 4.55 4.50
CA ILE A 6 32.01 5.60 4.24
C ILE A 6 31.89 5.85 2.73
N LEU A 7 33.00 6.04 2.03
CA LEU A 7 32.99 6.24 0.59
C LEU A 7 32.42 5.05 -0.17
N GLU A 8 32.68 3.83 0.27
CA GLU A 8 32.06 2.65 -0.33
C GLU A 8 30.52 2.67 -0.19
N ARG A 9 30.01 3.08 0.98
CA ARG A 9 28.56 3.27 1.19
C ARG A 9 27.99 4.40 0.33
N VAL A 10 28.67 5.55 0.28
CA VAL A 10 28.28 6.68 -0.58
C VAL A 10 28.21 6.25 -2.04
N PHE A 11 29.27 5.61 -2.53
CA PHE A 11 29.38 5.12 -3.90
C PHE A 11 28.19 4.26 -4.26
N ASN A 12 27.81 3.28 -3.44
CA ASN A 12 26.68 2.40 -3.72
C ASN A 12 25.35 3.16 -3.83
N LYS A 13 25.21 4.28 -3.13
CA LYS A 13 23.94 4.96 -2.91
C LYS A 13 23.61 6.06 -3.92
N ILE A 14 24.60 6.83 -4.34
CA ILE A 14 24.39 7.99 -5.23
C ILE A 14 24.39 7.58 -6.72
N PRO A 15 23.68 8.29 -7.61
CA PRO A 15 23.72 8.03 -9.05
C PRO A 15 25.10 8.24 -9.69
N LYS A 16 25.34 7.65 -10.87
CA LYS A 16 26.62 7.70 -11.60
C LYS A 16 27.11 9.13 -11.80
N GLU A 17 26.20 10.02 -12.18
CA GLU A 17 26.44 11.41 -12.51
C GLU A 17 26.97 12.17 -11.28
N HIS A 18 26.41 11.88 -10.09
CA HIS A 18 26.88 12.48 -8.84
C HIS A 18 28.24 11.95 -8.41
N VAL A 19 28.51 10.64 -8.60
CA VAL A 19 29.85 10.07 -8.35
C VAL A 19 30.89 10.82 -9.19
N ALA A 20 30.61 10.98 -10.49
CA ALA A 20 31.50 11.67 -11.42
C ALA A 20 31.74 13.14 -11.02
N ASN A 21 30.67 13.87 -10.67
CA ASN A 21 30.79 15.27 -10.23
C ASN A 21 31.67 15.41 -8.98
N ILE A 22 31.55 14.49 -8.02
CA ILE A 22 32.39 14.49 -6.81
C ILE A 22 33.86 14.23 -7.18
N ILE A 23 34.13 13.27 -8.07
CA ILE A 23 35.50 12.99 -8.55
C ILE A 23 36.06 14.23 -9.24
N THR A 24 35.34 14.85 -10.17
CA THR A 24 35.79 16.05 -10.88
C THR A 24 36.04 17.23 -9.93
N LEU A 25 35.21 17.40 -8.90
CA LEU A 25 35.37 18.45 -7.89
C LEU A 25 36.66 18.25 -7.09
N LYS A 26 36.96 17.01 -6.69
CA LYS A 26 38.13 16.66 -5.86
C LYS A 26 39.41 16.47 -6.67
N ARG A 27 39.29 16.10 -7.94
CA ARG A 27 40.37 15.93 -8.90
C ARG A 27 40.04 16.75 -10.16
N PRO A 28 40.30 18.06 -10.15
CA PRO A 28 40.07 18.92 -11.31
C PRO A 28 40.79 18.39 -12.55
N GLY A 29 40.10 18.34 -13.69
CA GLY A 29 40.61 17.78 -14.94
C GLY A 29 40.50 16.26 -15.08
N TRP A 30 39.88 15.58 -14.11
CA TRP A 30 39.48 14.18 -14.30
C TRP A 30 38.40 14.09 -15.37
N GLU A 31 38.65 13.25 -16.37
CA GLU A 31 37.67 12.81 -17.35
C GLU A 31 37.61 11.28 -17.35
N PRO A 32 36.42 10.70 -17.52
CA PRO A 32 36.27 9.26 -17.63
C PRO A 32 36.98 8.76 -18.89
N GLU A 33 37.65 7.60 -18.80
CA GLU A 33 38.38 7.00 -19.93
C GLU A 33 37.51 6.75 -21.17
N LYS A 34 36.19 6.65 -20.98
CA LYS A 34 35.20 6.49 -22.05
C LYS A 34 34.06 7.47 -21.84
N LYS A 35 33.52 8.02 -22.94
CA LYS A 35 32.37 8.95 -22.91
C LYS A 35 31.09 8.32 -22.34
N ASN A 36 30.95 6.99 -22.43
CA ASN A 36 29.76 6.24 -22.00
C ASN A 36 30.15 5.11 -21.04
N TYR A 37 30.63 5.48 -19.86
CA TYR A 37 31.11 4.57 -18.82
C TYR A 37 29.99 4.10 -17.89
N LYS A 38 30.19 2.93 -17.27
CA LYS A 38 29.33 2.39 -16.21
C LYS A 38 29.81 2.89 -14.84
N LYS A 39 28.89 3.00 -13.89
CA LYS A 39 29.21 3.47 -12.52
C LYS A 39 30.34 2.67 -11.86
N ASN A 40 30.34 1.34 -12.01
CA ASN A 40 31.36 0.47 -11.40
C ASN A 40 32.76 0.68 -11.99
N GLU A 41 32.88 1.21 -13.22
CA GLU A 41 34.17 1.47 -13.85
C GLU A 41 34.92 2.62 -13.19
N ILE A 42 34.22 3.53 -12.52
CA ILE A 42 34.82 4.68 -11.81
C ILE A 42 34.94 4.46 -10.29
N ARG A 43 34.82 3.21 -9.84
CA ARG A 43 34.76 2.87 -8.41
C ARG A 43 36.11 3.09 -7.73
N GLU A 44 37.19 2.63 -8.35
CA GLU A 44 38.52 2.75 -7.76
C GLU A 44 38.94 4.22 -7.67
N GLU A 45 38.63 5.02 -8.69
CA GLU A 45 38.87 6.46 -8.68
C GLU A 45 38.08 7.15 -7.56
N PHE A 46 36.81 6.80 -7.38
CA PHE A 46 36.00 7.34 -6.28
C PHE A 46 36.55 6.96 -4.89
N LEU A 47 36.97 5.71 -4.69
CA LEU A 47 37.53 5.27 -3.40
C LEU A 47 38.93 5.88 -3.14
N SER A 48 39.67 6.23 -4.19
CA SER A 48 40.96 6.92 -4.06
C SER A 48 40.84 8.34 -3.49
N LEU A 49 39.63 8.92 -3.51
CA LEU A 49 39.33 10.23 -2.90
C LEU A 49 39.53 10.23 -1.38
N THR A 50 39.64 9.07 -0.72
CA THR A 50 40.02 8.96 0.70
C THR A 50 41.20 9.86 1.08
N THR A 51 42.16 10.02 0.17
CA THR A 51 43.38 10.82 0.36
C THR A 51 43.19 12.33 0.16
N LEU A 52 42.05 12.74 -0.38
CA LEU A 52 41.74 14.12 -0.80
C LEU A 52 40.57 14.74 -0.02
N ILE A 53 39.95 14.00 0.91
CA ILE A 53 38.84 14.48 1.72
C ILE A 53 39.39 15.22 2.93
N GLU A 54 38.98 16.48 3.08
CA GLU A 54 39.37 17.29 4.23
C GLU A 54 38.55 16.87 5.48
N PRO A 55 39.12 16.96 6.70
CA PRO A 55 38.45 16.50 7.92
C PRO A 55 37.07 17.13 8.21
N ASP A 56 36.82 18.33 7.72
CA ASP A 56 35.57 19.08 7.82
C ASP A 56 34.49 18.61 6.82
N GLU A 57 34.89 18.06 5.67
CA GLU A 57 33.98 17.53 4.64
C GLU A 57 33.49 16.11 4.95
N VAL A 58 34.17 15.46 5.89
CA VAL A 58 33.89 14.09 6.31
C VAL A 58 32.44 13.94 6.80
N GLU A 59 31.85 14.95 7.45
CA GLU A 59 30.43 14.95 7.85
C GLU A 59 29.51 14.82 6.63
N ASP A 60 29.75 15.57 5.56
CA ASP A 60 28.93 15.53 4.35
C ASP A 60 28.93 14.13 3.71
N PHE A 61 30.08 13.46 3.67
CA PHE A 61 30.18 12.09 3.16
C PHE A 61 29.44 11.08 4.05
N VAL A 62 29.51 11.22 5.38
CA VAL A 62 28.74 10.38 6.31
C VAL A 62 27.24 10.59 6.09
N GLU A 63 26.79 11.84 5.98
CA GLU A 63 25.39 12.16 5.70
C GLU A 63 24.92 11.57 4.37
N MET A 64 25.72 11.70 3.31
CA MET A 64 25.41 11.08 2.00
C MET A 64 25.29 9.56 2.11
N ALA A 65 26.14 8.91 2.92
CA ALA A 65 26.10 7.46 3.12
C ALA A 65 24.78 7.02 3.79
N VAL A 66 24.23 7.84 4.69
CA VAL A 66 23.03 7.51 5.47
C VAL A 66 21.74 8.20 5.00
N MET A 67 21.80 9.05 3.97
CA MET A 67 20.65 9.76 3.39
C MET A 67 19.51 8.82 2.96
N THR A 68 18.33 8.88 3.55
CA THR A 68 17.23 7.98 3.22
C THR A 68 16.48 8.47 1.98
N LYS A 69 16.32 7.60 0.98
CA LYS A 69 15.52 7.90 -0.22
C LYS A 69 14.03 7.73 0.09
N SER A 70 13.21 8.67 -0.37
CA SER A 70 11.75 8.54 -0.35
C SER A 70 11.27 7.84 -1.62
N ILE A 71 10.27 6.95 -1.49
CA ILE A 71 9.58 6.33 -2.63
C ILE A 71 8.35 7.18 -2.96
N GLY A 72 8.22 7.57 -4.23
CA GLY A 72 7.14 8.44 -4.69
C GLY A 72 7.13 9.82 -3.99
N LEU A 73 5.98 10.49 -4.04
CA LEU A 73 5.70 11.72 -3.33
C LEU A 73 4.70 11.46 -2.18
N PRO A 74 5.20 11.07 -0.99
CA PRO A 74 4.36 10.77 0.15
C PRO A 74 3.96 12.07 0.87
N ALA A 75 2.67 12.27 1.09
CA ALA A 75 2.11 13.50 1.64
C ALA A 75 1.21 13.21 2.85
N TYR A 76 1.34 14.06 3.87
CA TYR A 76 0.47 14.15 5.03
C TYR A 76 -0.11 15.55 5.14
N THR A 77 -1.41 15.65 5.35
CA THR A 77 -2.14 16.92 5.32
C THR A 77 -2.59 17.33 6.72
N TYR A 78 -2.38 18.60 7.06
CA TYR A 78 -2.75 19.20 8.33
C TYR A 78 -3.46 20.53 8.10
N LYS A 79 -4.39 20.83 9.00
CA LYS A 79 -5.04 22.12 9.12
C LYS A 79 -4.15 23.06 9.93
N VAL A 80 -4.09 24.31 9.51
CA VAL A 80 -3.47 25.41 10.26
C VAL A 80 -4.56 26.34 10.76
N ASN A 81 -4.67 26.56 12.07
CA ASN A 81 -5.81 27.31 12.63
C ASN A 81 -5.75 28.81 12.30
N HIS A 82 -4.57 29.41 12.41
CA HIS A 82 -4.31 30.83 12.12
C HIS A 82 -2.88 30.99 11.61
N LEU A 83 -2.58 32.09 10.91
CA LEU A 83 -1.26 32.35 10.31
C LEU A 83 -0.39 33.30 11.14
N ASN A 84 -0.86 33.78 12.29
CA ASN A 84 -0.14 34.76 13.11
C ASN A 84 1.27 34.29 13.51
N PHE A 85 1.52 32.99 13.62
CA PHE A 85 2.84 32.41 13.90
C PHE A 85 3.90 32.69 12.83
N LEU A 86 3.49 33.06 11.60
CA LEU A 86 4.37 33.51 10.53
C LEU A 86 4.91 34.92 10.77
N THR A 87 4.23 35.70 11.61
CA THR A 87 4.75 36.97 12.11
C THR A 87 5.59 36.68 13.36
N GLU A 88 6.82 37.19 13.39
CA GLU A 88 7.83 36.89 14.43
C GLU A 88 7.40 37.20 15.87
N ALA A 89 6.24 37.85 16.06
CA ALA A 89 5.70 38.24 17.36
C ALA A 89 5.17 37.07 18.20
N GLU A 90 4.75 35.95 17.60
CA GLU A 90 4.16 34.82 18.35
C GLU A 90 5.08 33.60 18.48
N SER A 91 6.03 33.41 17.56
CA SER A 91 7.00 32.30 17.57
C SER A 91 8.33 32.77 18.17
N GLY A 92 8.71 32.21 19.33
CA GLY A 92 9.96 32.60 20.02
C GLY A 92 11.25 32.20 19.28
N ILE A 93 11.14 31.48 18.16
CA ILE A 93 12.24 31.01 17.32
C ILE A 93 11.85 31.31 15.87
N SER A 94 12.65 32.12 15.17
CA SER A 94 12.48 32.37 13.74
C SER A 94 12.84 31.11 12.93
N ILE A 95 12.06 30.80 11.90
CA ILE A 95 12.31 29.67 11.00
C ILE A 95 13.69 29.74 10.33
N ALA A 96 14.21 30.94 10.08
CA ALA A 96 15.54 31.14 9.51
C ALA A 96 16.67 30.85 10.52
N GLY A 97 16.35 30.84 11.82
CA GLY A 97 17.31 30.53 12.89
C GLY A 97 17.41 29.05 13.23
N VAL A 98 16.65 28.17 12.54
CA VAL A 98 16.63 26.74 12.84
C VAL A 98 17.81 26.04 12.15
N HIS A 99 18.90 25.86 12.88
CA HIS A 99 20.08 25.14 12.39
C HIS A 99 20.63 24.17 13.45
N ASN A 100 20.69 22.88 13.11
CA ASN A 100 21.16 21.78 13.96
C ASN A 100 20.58 21.86 15.39
N MET A 101 19.27 22.13 15.49
CA MET A 101 18.57 22.19 16.76
C MET A 101 18.25 20.78 17.26
N PRO A 102 18.63 20.43 18.51
CA PRO A 102 18.36 19.11 19.07
C PRO A 102 16.88 18.93 19.39
N PHE A 103 16.38 17.70 19.18
CA PHE A 103 15.00 17.33 19.49
C PHE A 103 14.89 15.85 19.89
N GLN A 104 14.09 15.57 20.93
CA GLN A 104 13.80 14.21 21.46
C GLN A 104 15.05 13.32 21.63
N ASP A 105 16.16 13.88 22.11
CA ASP A 105 17.42 13.20 22.49
C ASP A 105 18.12 12.35 21.42
N LYS A 106 17.63 12.31 20.18
CA LYS A 106 18.24 11.56 19.08
C LYS A 106 18.13 12.23 17.70
N TYR A 107 17.46 13.38 17.61
CA TYR A 107 17.28 14.09 16.35
C TYR A 107 17.98 15.45 16.33
N LEU A 108 18.53 15.82 15.17
CA LEU A 108 18.87 17.20 14.83
C LEU A 108 18.01 17.68 13.68
N ILE A 109 17.47 18.88 13.80
CA ILE A 109 16.61 19.48 12.79
C ILE A 109 17.23 20.80 12.31
N SER A 110 17.31 20.95 11.00
CA SER A 110 17.76 22.16 10.30
C SER A 110 16.77 22.53 9.20
N ILE A 111 16.49 23.81 9.04
CA ILE A 111 15.75 24.34 7.88
C ILE A 111 16.79 24.87 6.90
N GLU A 112 16.87 24.26 5.72
CA GLU A 112 17.93 24.53 4.74
C GLU A 112 17.50 25.57 3.71
N ASP A 113 16.26 25.44 3.22
CA ASP A 113 15.69 26.30 2.20
C ASP A 113 14.36 26.86 2.69
N ILE A 114 14.13 28.14 2.43
CA ILE A 114 12.88 28.85 2.76
C ILE A 114 12.45 29.63 1.53
N GLU A 115 11.34 29.23 0.92
CA GLU A 115 10.67 29.98 -0.13
C GLU A 115 9.37 30.55 0.42
N ASN A 116 9.36 31.85 0.72
CA ASN A 116 8.21 32.52 1.31
C ASN A 116 7.55 33.45 0.28
N GLY A 117 6.57 32.93 -0.47
CA GLY A 117 5.75 33.70 -1.39
C GLY A 117 4.44 34.19 -0.75
N ASP A 118 3.64 34.96 -1.49
CA ASP A 118 2.40 35.54 -0.95
C ASP A 118 1.36 34.49 -0.55
N SER A 119 1.14 33.48 -1.41
CA SER A 119 0.16 32.42 -1.20
C SER A 119 0.74 31.17 -0.54
N MET A 120 2.05 30.95 -0.66
CA MET A 120 2.71 29.69 -0.30
C MET A 120 3.98 29.94 0.49
N LEU A 121 4.20 29.13 1.54
CA LEU A 121 5.49 28.98 2.20
C LEU A 121 6.00 27.56 1.97
N LYS A 122 7.19 27.39 1.40
CA LYS A 122 7.84 26.09 1.25
C LYS A 122 9.12 26.05 2.08
N LEU A 123 9.34 24.93 2.76
CA LEU A 123 10.52 24.67 3.55
C LEU A 123 11.17 23.36 3.12
N THR A 124 12.50 23.36 3.02
CA THR A 124 13.29 22.12 3.02
C THR A 124 13.86 21.92 4.42
N VAL A 125 13.48 20.82 5.06
CA VAL A 125 13.93 20.46 6.41
C VAL A 125 14.84 19.25 6.34
N ARG A 126 16.05 19.36 6.88
CA ARG A 126 16.95 18.23 7.11
C ARG A 126 16.77 17.72 8.54
N LEU A 127 16.50 16.42 8.67
CA LEU A 127 16.44 15.72 9.95
C LEU A 127 17.53 14.65 10.00
N LYS A 128 18.43 14.75 10.98
CA LYS A 128 19.46 13.75 11.26
C LYS A 128 19.01 12.89 12.43
N GLU A 129 19.06 11.56 12.30
CA GLU A 129 18.77 10.60 13.36
C GLU A 129 20.05 9.91 13.81
N TYR A 130 20.22 9.80 15.13
CA TYR A 130 21.34 9.12 15.77
C TYR A 130 20.87 7.85 16.49
N SER A 131 21.68 6.79 16.43
CA SER A 131 21.34 5.47 16.99
C SER A 131 21.35 5.41 18.51
N ASP A 132 22.17 6.23 19.17
CA ASP A 132 22.33 6.26 20.61
C ASP A 132 21.76 7.56 21.21
N TYR A 133 21.23 7.46 22.44
CA TYR A 133 20.92 8.63 23.26
C TYR A 133 22.17 9.51 23.39
N TRP A 134 21.99 10.82 23.43
CA TRP A 134 23.04 11.81 23.63
C TRP A 134 23.61 11.71 25.07
N ARG A 135 24.32 10.62 25.38
CA ARG A 135 24.72 10.25 26.75
C ARG A 135 25.75 11.20 27.37
N ARG A 136 26.38 12.08 26.58
CA ARG A 136 27.44 13.01 27.06
C ARG A 136 27.40 14.40 26.44
N GLY A 137 26.35 14.76 25.70
CA GLY A 137 26.26 16.07 25.04
C GLY A 137 27.21 16.29 23.86
N GLU A 138 28.07 15.31 23.52
CA GLU A 138 28.97 15.38 22.36
C GLU A 138 28.37 14.64 21.16
N ARG A 139 28.35 15.34 20.01
CA ARG A 139 27.87 14.85 18.72
C ARG A 139 28.89 13.86 18.16
N CYS A 140 28.53 12.59 18.05
CA CYS A 140 29.39 11.57 17.46
C CYS A 140 28.88 11.19 16.06
N LEU A 141 29.61 11.58 15.01
CA LEU A 141 29.29 11.24 13.62
C LEU A 141 29.18 9.72 13.39
N ASP A 142 29.92 8.92 14.16
CA ASP A 142 29.88 7.45 14.09
C ASP A 142 28.50 6.88 14.48
N THR A 143 27.65 7.64 15.18
CA THR A 143 26.30 7.24 15.59
C THR A 143 25.20 7.76 14.68
N LEU A 144 25.54 8.53 13.64
CA LEU A 144 24.56 9.01 12.66
C LEU A 144 24.02 7.82 11.86
N SER A 145 22.73 7.53 12.03
CA SER A 145 22.09 6.34 11.47
C SER A 145 21.28 6.64 10.21
N ALA A 146 20.67 7.83 10.14
CA ALA A 146 19.88 8.25 9.00
C ALA A 146 19.84 9.77 8.84
N VAL A 147 19.76 10.23 7.59
CA VAL A 147 19.46 11.62 7.26
C VAL A 147 18.23 11.66 6.37
N TYR A 148 17.28 12.54 6.67
CA TYR A 148 16.04 12.72 5.91
C TYR A 148 15.97 14.14 5.40
N ARG A 149 15.65 14.30 4.11
CA ARG A 149 15.33 15.59 3.50
C ARG A 149 13.83 15.66 3.26
N ILE A 150 13.16 16.53 3.98
CA ILE A 150 11.71 16.59 4.12
C ILE A 150 11.25 17.91 3.53
N LYS A 151 10.38 17.86 2.53
CA LYS A 151 9.75 19.07 2.00
C LYS A 151 8.49 19.36 2.80
N ILE A 152 8.24 20.63 3.09
CA ILE A 152 7.04 21.09 3.79
C ILE A 152 6.46 22.24 2.96
N SER A 153 5.16 22.22 2.75
CA SER A 153 4.44 23.24 1.99
C SER A 153 3.25 23.74 2.81
N LEU A 154 3.11 25.05 2.97
CA LEU A 154 2.00 25.71 3.62
C LEU A 154 1.28 26.59 2.61
N ASP A 155 0.07 26.20 2.24
CA ASP A 155 -0.88 27.08 1.57
C ASP A 155 -1.49 28.03 2.61
N LYS A 156 -1.15 29.31 2.48
CA LYS A 156 -1.61 30.37 3.38
C LYS A 156 -3.08 30.70 3.14
N THR A 157 -3.56 30.59 1.90
CA THR A 157 -4.94 30.89 1.54
C THR A 157 -5.87 29.81 2.09
N ALA A 158 -5.56 28.54 1.82
CA ALA A 158 -6.34 27.41 2.30
C ALA A 158 -6.06 27.05 3.77
N LYS A 159 -4.96 27.57 4.34
CA LYS A 159 -4.42 27.22 5.66
C LYS A 159 -4.17 25.70 5.78
N VAL A 160 -3.59 25.14 4.73
CA VAL A 160 -3.28 23.71 4.63
C VAL A 160 -1.77 23.53 4.65
N LEU A 161 -1.30 22.73 5.59
CA LEU A 161 0.10 22.33 5.69
C LEU A 161 0.26 20.90 5.19
N THR A 162 1.17 20.69 4.25
CA THR A 162 1.56 19.37 3.76
C THR A 162 3.00 19.06 4.15
N ILE A 163 3.21 17.92 4.81
CA ILE A 163 4.55 17.38 5.12
C ILE A 163 4.82 16.22 4.16
N PHE A 164 5.87 16.34 3.36
CA PHE A 164 6.26 15.32 2.40
C PHE A 164 7.33 14.40 2.99
N SER A 165 6.92 13.24 3.51
CA SER A 165 7.82 12.27 4.15
C SER A 165 7.41 10.82 3.94
N GLY A 166 8.36 9.97 3.52
CA GLY A 166 8.13 8.53 3.35
C GLY A 166 8.01 7.77 4.66
N ASN A 167 8.64 8.25 5.74
CA ASN A 167 8.66 7.58 7.04
C ASN A 167 7.64 8.23 7.99
N ASN A 168 6.74 7.41 8.55
CA ASN A 168 5.66 7.88 9.43
C ASN A 168 6.20 8.40 10.78
N GLU A 169 7.26 7.78 11.32
CA GLU A 169 7.89 8.24 12.57
C GLU A 169 8.55 9.60 12.36
N VAL A 170 9.33 9.73 11.27
CA VAL A 170 9.97 10.99 10.89
C VAL A 170 8.94 12.10 10.65
N GLN A 171 7.82 11.79 10.00
CA GLN A 171 6.73 12.76 9.86
C GLN A 171 6.20 13.20 11.23
N ASN A 172 6.00 12.29 12.17
CA ASN A 172 5.50 12.64 13.51
C ASN A 172 6.49 13.52 14.25
N VAL A 173 7.79 13.21 14.17
CA VAL A 173 8.85 14.05 14.75
C VAL A 173 8.82 15.46 14.19
N ILE A 174 8.69 15.63 12.87
CA ILE A 174 8.58 16.96 12.24
C ILE A 174 7.30 17.67 12.66
N LYS A 175 6.16 16.98 12.65
CA LYS A 175 4.89 17.56 13.09
C LYS A 175 5.02 18.07 14.53
N ASP A 176 5.55 17.25 15.43
CA ASP A 176 5.74 17.60 16.83
C ASP A 176 6.73 18.76 16.98
N TYR A 177 7.81 18.78 16.20
CA TYR A 177 8.75 19.90 16.19
C TYR A 177 8.10 21.22 15.76
N LEU A 178 7.34 21.22 14.65
CA LEU A 178 6.61 22.39 14.19
C LEU A 178 5.60 22.87 15.26
N GLY A 179 4.88 21.93 15.88
CA GLY A 179 3.85 22.25 16.88
C GLY A 179 4.39 22.71 18.24
N PHE A 180 5.43 22.06 18.77
CA PHE A 180 5.94 22.32 20.11
C PHE A 180 7.06 23.35 20.14
N VAL A 181 8.01 23.29 19.19
CA VAL A 181 9.19 24.17 19.17
C VAL A 181 8.87 25.45 18.41
N LEU A 182 8.35 25.34 17.19
CA LEU A 182 8.00 26.52 16.39
C LEU A 182 6.62 27.09 16.72
N LYS A 183 5.84 26.40 17.57
CA LYS A 183 4.48 26.79 18.01
C LYS A 183 3.48 26.97 16.87
N TRP A 184 3.62 26.20 15.79
CA TRP A 184 2.68 26.24 14.67
C TRP A 184 1.34 25.61 15.11
N PRO A 185 0.19 26.28 14.89
CA PRO A 185 -1.11 25.83 15.35
C PRO A 185 -1.71 24.77 14.41
N ILE A 186 -1.04 23.62 14.33
CA ILE A 186 -1.35 22.54 13.38
C ILE A 186 -2.28 21.48 13.99
N GLN A 187 -3.23 20.98 13.19
CA GLN A 187 -4.14 19.90 13.57
C GLN A 187 -4.24 18.88 12.44
N SER A 188 -4.30 17.60 12.78
CA SER A 188 -4.48 16.54 11.79
C SER A 188 -5.91 16.54 11.25
N TYR A 189 -6.07 16.49 9.93
CA TYR A 189 -7.32 16.05 9.32
C TYR A 189 -7.52 14.58 9.64
N ARG A 190 -8.69 14.26 10.18
CA ARG A 190 -9.04 12.92 10.69
C ARG A 190 -10.39 12.51 10.11
N ILE A 191 -10.50 11.27 9.67
CA ILE A 191 -11.76 10.67 9.23
C ILE A 191 -12.60 10.42 10.49
N ARG A 192 -13.69 11.19 10.64
CA ARG A 192 -14.60 11.09 11.78
C ARG A 192 -15.96 10.62 11.34
N GLU A 193 -16.55 9.77 12.17
CA GLU A 193 -17.90 9.27 11.98
C GLU A 193 -18.94 10.41 12.00
N SER A 194 -19.82 10.39 10.99
CA SER A 194 -20.99 11.24 10.94
C SER A 194 -22.21 10.42 11.34
N ILE A 195 -22.79 10.71 12.51
CA ILE A 195 -23.88 9.94 13.12
C ILE A 195 -25.07 9.78 12.14
N ASN A 196 -25.36 10.82 11.36
CA ASN A 196 -26.48 10.83 10.42
C ASN A 196 -26.25 9.93 9.18
N GLN A 197 -24.99 9.61 8.87
CA GLN A 197 -24.61 8.83 7.69
C GLN A 197 -24.35 7.36 8.03
N ILE A 198 -23.94 7.03 9.26
CA ILE A 198 -23.63 5.65 9.69
C ILE A 198 -24.80 4.70 9.49
N ASN A 199 -26.03 5.15 9.74
CA ASN A 199 -27.20 4.29 9.62
C ASN A 199 -27.52 3.90 8.16
N GLN A 200 -26.90 4.55 7.17
CA GLN A 200 -27.19 4.37 5.74
C GLN A 200 -26.19 3.44 5.02
N ILE A 201 -25.12 3.03 5.70
CA ILE A 201 -24.04 2.20 5.12
C ILE A 201 -24.12 0.72 5.52
N GLY A 202 -25.19 0.31 6.21
CA GLY A 202 -25.43 -1.07 6.59
C GLY A 202 -24.38 -1.62 7.55
N SER A 203 -23.82 -2.80 7.23
CA SER A 203 -22.81 -3.48 8.06
C SER A 203 -21.38 -3.07 7.73
N ALA A 204 -21.15 -2.26 6.70
CA ALA A 204 -19.83 -1.76 6.35
C ALA A 204 -19.32 -0.77 7.41
N SER A 205 -18.00 -0.71 7.63
CA SER A 205 -17.47 0.32 8.51
C SER A 205 -17.50 1.69 7.85
N PHE A 206 -17.68 2.74 8.66
CA PHE A 206 -17.74 4.11 8.16
C PHE A 206 -16.47 4.51 7.42
N LYS A 207 -15.29 4.15 7.94
CA LYS A 207 -14.01 4.42 7.26
C LYS A 207 -13.96 3.76 5.90
N THR A 208 -14.36 2.50 5.79
CA THR A 208 -14.38 1.77 4.52
C THR A 208 -15.37 2.42 3.54
N ALA A 209 -16.59 2.73 3.98
CA ALA A 209 -17.59 3.40 3.14
C ALA A 209 -17.08 4.75 2.61
N VAL A 210 -16.48 5.55 3.48
CA VAL A 210 -15.94 6.87 3.13
C VAL A 210 -14.75 6.79 2.18
N LEU A 211 -13.87 5.78 2.34
CA LEU A 211 -12.77 5.55 1.40
C LEU A 211 -13.27 5.04 0.04
N LEU A 212 -14.38 4.31 -0.02
CA LEU A 212 -15.00 3.91 -1.29
C LEU A 212 -15.65 5.12 -1.99
N ASP A 213 -16.39 5.97 -1.27
CA ASP A 213 -16.92 7.25 -1.77
C ASP A 213 -15.80 8.15 -2.29
N PHE A 214 -14.68 8.21 -1.55
CA PHE A 214 -13.50 8.96 -1.94
C PHE A 214 -13.00 8.55 -3.32
N ILE A 215 -12.82 7.24 -3.55
CA ILE A 215 -12.24 6.74 -4.79
C ILE A 215 -13.23 6.74 -5.96
N PHE A 216 -14.47 6.30 -5.75
CA PHE A 216 -15.42 6.10 -6.85
C PHE A 216 -16.33 7.30 -7.13
N THR A 217 -16.45 8.23 -6.19
CA THR A 217 -17.26 9.43 -6.38
C THR A 217 -16.38 10.67 -6.41
N ARG A 218 -15.70 11.00 -5.30
CA ARG A 218 -14.98 12.27 -5.16
C ARG A 218 -13.88 12.44 -6.20
N LEU A 219 -12.96 11.48 -6.29
CA LEU A 219 -11.88 11.53 -7.26
C LEU A 219 -12.38 11.40 -8.70
N HIS A 220 -13.39 10.56 -8.94
CA HIS A 220 -14.00 10.40 -10.25
C HIS A 220 -14.61 11.71 -10.78
N GLU A 221 -15.33 12.46 -9.94
CA GLU A 221 -15.88 13.79 -10.30
C GLU A 221 -14.79 14.84 -10.60
N LYS A 222 -13.55 14.63 -10.15
CA LYS A 222 -12.38 15.44 -10.52
C LYS A 222 -11.67 14.95 -11.78
N GLY A 223 -12.22 13.93 -12.46
CA GLY A 223 -11.64 13.31 -13.65
C GLY A 223 -10.53 12.30 -13.36
N ILE A 224 -10.36 11.88 -12.10
CA ILE A 224 -9.39 10.85 -11.71
C ILE A 224 -10.12 9.50 -11.66
N PHE A 225 -9.96 8.71 -12.73
CA PHE A 225 -10.53 7.37 -12.80
C PHE A 225 -9.63 6.40 -12.05
N SER A 226 -10.22 5.48 -11.29
CA SER A 226 -9.51 4.72 -10.27
C SER A 226 -9.87 3.25 -10.29
N ARG A 227 -8.86 2.39 -10.11
CA ARG A 227 -9.01 0.93 -10.05
C ARG A 227 -8.18 0.34 -8.92
N PHE A 228 -8.84 -0.34 -7.98
CA PHE A 228 -8.15 -1.00 -6.86
C PHE A 228 -7.29 -2.17 -7.32
N LYS A 229 -6.03 -2.16 -6.89
CA LYS A 229 -5.01 -3.19 -7.13
C LYS A 229 -4.68 -4.00 -5.89
N GLU A 230 -4.66 -3.33 -4.73
CA GLU A 230 -4.41 -3.93 -3.43
C GLU A 230 -5.33 -3.27 -2.38
N ILE A 231 -5.90 -4.05 -1.47
CA ILE A 231 -6.59 -3.55 -0.27
C ILE A 231 -6.11 -4.36 0.94
N LYS A 232 -5.77 -3.67 2.02
CA LYS A 232 -5.41 -4.25 3.31
C LYS A 232 -6.45 -3.91 4.36
N PHE A 233 -7.01 -4.93 5.00
CA PHE A 233 -8.02 -4.81 6.04
C PHE A 233 -7.45 -5.06 7.44
N ASN A 234 -8.01 -4.36 8.44
CA ASN A 234 -7.81 -4.63 9.86
C ASN A 234 -8.81 -5.69 10.34
N THR A 235 -8.30 -6.78 10.92
CA THR A 235 -9.12 -7.89 11.44
C THR A 235 -8.99 -8.06 12.95
N LYS A 236 -8.30 -7.15 13.64
CA LYS A 236 -7.90 -7.28 15.06
C LYS A 236 -9.07 -7.40 16.05
N ASN A 237 -10.26 -6.91 15.72
CA ASN A 237 -11.38 -6.78 16.66
C ASN A 237 -12.62 -7.62 16.29
N LYS A 238 -12.48 -8.63 15.42
CA LYS A 238 -13.65 -9.38 14.93
C LYS A 238 -13.64 -10.82 15.37
N LYS A 239 -14.75 -11.24 15.98
CA LYS A 239 -15.04 -12.62 16.42
C LYS A 239 -14.94 -13.68 15.31
N HIS A 240 -14.77 -13.28 14.05
CA HIS A 240 -14.81 -14.15 12.87
C HIS A 240 -13.42 -14.55 12.36
N THR A 241 -12.31 -14.10 12.95
CA THR A 241 -10.98 -14.65 12.65
C THR A 241 -10.64 -15.71 13.68
N THR A 242 -10.88 -16.98 13.33
CA THR A 242 -10.57 -18.16 14.14
C THR A 242 -9.07 -18.35 14.40
N ASP A 243 -8.18 -17.69 13.65
CA ASP A 243 -6.73 -18.02 13.62
C ASP A 243 -5.76 -16.89 14.02
N GLY A 244 -6.21 -15.85 14.73
CA GLY A 244 -5.28 -14.81 15.23
C GLY A 244 -4.64 -13.92 14.14
N ILE A 245 -5.11 -14.00 12.89
CA ILE A 245 -4.67 -13.14 11.79
C ILE A 245 -5.12 -11.70 12.05
N ARG A 246 -4.14 -10.78 12.16
CA ARG A 246 -4.38 -9.36 12.52
C ARG A 246 -4.71 -8.46 11.34
N ASN A 247 -4.18 -8.78 10.16
CA ASN A 247 -4.34 -7.98 8.94
C ASN A 247 -4.38 -8.89 7.72
N ILE A 248 -5.22 -8.56 6.75
CA ILE A 248 -5.37 -9.35 5.51
C ILE A 248 -5.16 -8.42 4.32
N THR A 249 -4.30 -8.82 3.38
CA THR A 249 -3.99 -8.07 2.17
C THR A 249 -4.48 -8.85 0.96
N ILE A 250 -5.31 -8.22 0.14
CA ILE A 250 -5.90 -8.82 -1.06
C ILE A 250 -5.37 -8.07 -2.27
N ASN A 251 -4.83 -8.81 -3.23
CA ASN A 251 -4.30 -8.30 -4.49
C ASN A 251 -5.17 -8.77 -5.65
N GLY A 252 -5.35 -7.94 -6.67
CA GLY A 252 -6.10 -8.34 -7.85
C GLY A 252 -6.40 -7.19 -8.79
N ARG A 253 -6.89 -7.52 -9.99
CA ARG A 253 -7.28 -6.51 -10.99
C ARG A 253 -8.68 -5.97 -10.75
N ASN A 254 -9.55 -6.61 -9.98
CA ASN A 254 -10.88 -6.08 -9.69
C ASN A 254 -11.27 -6.47 -8.26
N LEU A 255 -10.72 -5.75 -7.29
CA LEU A 255 -10.87 -6.14 -5.89
C LEU A 255 -12.31 -6.06 -5.40
N LEU A 256 -13.12 -5.11 -5.89
CA LEU A 256 -14.54 -5.05 -5.53
C LEU A 256 -15.42 -6.11 -6.20
N SER A 257 -14.85 -6.98 -7.03
CA SER A 257 -15.49 -8.21 -7.48
C SER A 257 -14.90 -9.46 -6.85
N SER A 258 -13.89 -9.33 -5.97
CA SER A 258 -13.32 -10.47 -5.26
C SER A 258 -14.24 -10.86 -4.10
N GLN A 259 -14.64 -12.12 -4.03
CA GLN A 259 -15.47 -12.66 -2.94
C GLN A 259 -14.87 -12.35 -1.56
N LEU A 260 -13.55 -12.49 -1.44
CA LEU A 260 -12.83 -12.25 -0.20
C LEU A 260 -12.87 -10.76 0.21
N ALA A 261 -12.68 -9.84 -0.75
CA ALA A 261 -12.78 -8.42 -0.45
C ALA A 261 -14.23 -8.03 -0.10
N CYS A 262 -15.21 -8.57 -0.82
CA CYS A 262 -16.63 -8.36 -0.52
C CYS A 262 -16.99 -8.86 0.88
N GLN A 263 -16.46 -10.01 1.30
CA GLN A 263 -16.61 -10.53 2.66
C GLN A 263 -16.08 -9.54 3.69
N TYR A 264 -14.83 -9.07 3.58
CA TYR A 264 -14.28 -8.15 4.59
C TYR A 264 -15.00 -6.81 4.65
N ILE A 265 -15.40 -6.25 3.51
CA ILE A 265 -16.20 -5.03 3.48
C ILE A 265 -17.55 -5.26 4.15
N THR A 266 -18.23 -6.35 3.79
CA THR A 266 -19.56 -6.71 4.33
C THR A 266 -19.53 -6.98 5.83
N LEU A 267 -18.50 -7.66 6.32
CA LEU A 267 -18.32 -7.89 7.75
C LEU A 267 -17.99 -6.60 8.50
N GLY A 268 -17.72 -5.48 7.79
CA GLY A 268 -17.48 -4.14 8.33
C GLY A 268 -16.02 -3.84 8.64
N SER A 269 -15.07 -4.47 7.94
CA SER A 269 -13.64 -4.40 8.31
C SER A 269 -13.06 -3.09 7.81
N ASP A 270 -12.25 -2.45 8.65
CA ASP A 270 -11.61 -1.19 8.29
C ASP A 270 -10.50 -1.42 7.27
N ILE A 271 -10.52 -0.65 6.19
CA ILE A 271 -9.39 -0.57 5.26
C ILE A 271 -8.26 0.22 5.94
N LEU A 272 -7.09 -0.40 6.07
CA LEU A 272 -5.86 0.23 6.59
C LEU A 272 -5.04 0.89 5.51
N SER A 273 -4.95 0.27 4.36
CA SER A 273 -4.21 0.78 3.21
C SER A 273 -4.74 0.17 1.94
N PHE A 274 -4.59 0.89 0.83
CA PHE A 274 -4.99 0.39 -0.46
C PHE A 274 -4.17 1.04 -1.56
N LYS A 275 -3.92 0.28 -2.63
CA LYS A 275 -3.19 0.70 -3.82
C LYS A 275 -4.16 0.79 -4.98
N VAL A 276 -4.10 1.90 -5.71
CA VAL A 276 -5.01 2.21 -6.80
C VAL A 276 -4.19 2.59 -8.02
N ASP A 277 -4.49 1.95 -9.14
CA ASP A 277 -4.05 2.40 -10.46
C ASP A 277 -5.06 3.48 -10.90
N MET A 278 -4.56 4.65 -11.29
CA MET A 278 -5.34 5.85 -11.56
C MET A 278 -4.98 6.45 -12.93
N THR A 279 -5.94 7.11 -13.55
CA THR A 279 -5.76 7.84 -14.82
C THR A 279 -6.30 9.25 -14.67
N TYR A 280 -5.49 10.25 -15.04
CA TYR A 280 -5.87 11.67 -15.06
C TYR A 280 -5.22 12.37 -16.26
N ASN A 281 -6.01 13.08 -17.07
CA ASN A 281 -5.55 13.74 -18.30
C ASN A 281 -4.69 12.83 -19.19
N ASP A 282 -5.17 11.60 -19.46
CA ASP A 282 -4.50 10.56 -20.25
C ASP A 282 -3.12 10.11 -19.72
N VAL A 283 -2.80 10.42 -18.46
CA VAL A 283 -1.61 9.95 -17.77
C VAL A 283 -2.02 8.92 -16.72
N ASP A 284 -1.48 7.71 -16.87
CA ASP A 284 -1.62 6.64 -15.89
C ASP A 284 -0.57 6.78 -14.78
N PHE A 285 -1.00 6.58 -13.54
CA PHE A 285 -0.13 6.60 -12.37
C PHE A 285 -0.69 5.71 -11.27
N THR A 286 0.16 5.40 -10.29
CA THR A 286 -0.23 4.59 -9.14
C THR A 286 -0.19 5.42 -7.87
N THR A 287 -1.24 5.31 -7.07
CA THR A 287 -1.31 5.93 -5.74
C THR A 287 -1.51 4.89 -4.65
N LEU A 288 -0.73 5.00 -3.59
CA LEU A 288 -0.89 4.24 -2.35
C LEU A 288 -1.50 5.15 -1.29
N PHE A 289 -2.58 4.66 -0.69
CA PHE A 289 -3.25 5.29 0.43
C PHE A 289 -3.02 4.46 1.69
N SER A 290 -2.81 5.11 2.82
CA SER A 290 -2.65 4.41 4.09
C SER A 290 -3.18 5.24 5.25
N LEU A 291 -4.03 4.66 6.08
CA LEU A 291 -4.44 5.24 7.33
C LEU A 291 -3.34 5.10 8.38
N LYS A 292 -3.11 6.17 9.13
CA LYS A 292 -2.06 6.35 10.14
C LYS A 292 -2.64 6.95 11.42
N GLY A 293 -1.80 7.05 12.44
CA GLY A 293 -2.21 7.45 13.78
C GLY A 293 -2.69 6.26 14.61
N LYS A 294 -2.84 6.48 15.92
CA LYS A 294 -3.27 5.44 16.88
C LYS A 294 -4.65 4.87 16.55
N GLU A 295 -5.53 5.72 16.01
CA GLU A 295 -6.90 5.39 15.63
C GLU A 295 -7.02 5.00 14.16
N GLU A 296 -5.91 4.99 13.40
CA GLU A 296 -5.91 4.67 11.96
C GLU A 296 -6.96 5.51 11.22
N ASP A 297 -6.88 6.83 11.37
CA ASP A 297 -7.87 7.81 10.91
C ASP A 297 -7.25 8.99 10.14
N ILE A 298 -5.93 9.02 9.98
CA ILE A 298 -5.20 10.06 9.23
C ILE A 298 -4.69 9.46 7.91
N LEU A 299 -5.07 10.04 6.78
CA LEU A 299 -4.65 9.55 5.47
C LEU A 299 -3.24 10.02 5.11
N LYS A 300 -2.37 9.06 4.77
CA LYS A 300 -1.13 9.25 4.01
C LYS A 300 -1.39 8.91 2.55
N ILE A 301 -0.98 9.79 1.65
CA ILE A 301 -1.11 9.63 0.20
C ILE A 301 0.29 9.50 -0.39
N VAL A 302 0.53 8.56 -1.29
CA VAL A 302 1.84 8.40 -1.95
C VAL A 302 1.64 8.17 -3.45
N VAL A 303 2.08 9.11 -4.28
CA VAL A 303 2.06 8.99 -5.75
C VAL A 303 3.41 8.44 -6.23
N ILE A 304 3.44 7.31 -6.93
CA ILE A 304 4.69 6.56 -7.22
C ILE A 304 5.07 6.60 -8.70
N ASP A 305 4.15 6.27 -9.60
CA ASP A 305 4.45 5.98 -11.01
C ASP A 305 4.24 7.22 -11.91
N SER A 306 5.07 8.25 -11.71
CA SER A 306 5.17 9.40 -12.63
C SER A 306 6.59 9.97 -12.56
N ASP A 307 7.17 10.37 -13.68
CA ASP A 307 8.48 11.04 -13.70
C ASP A 307 8.35 12.58 -13.63
N ASP A 308 7.13 13.10 -13.78
CA ASP A 308 6.86 14.53 -13.76
C ASP A 308 6.44 15.00 -12.35
N ASP A 309 7.34 15.74 -11.69
CA ASP A 309 7.10 16.28 -10.35
C ASP A 309 6.00 17.35 -10.32
N ILE A 310 5.78 18.09 -11.42
CA ILE A 310 4.68 19.08 -11.52
C ILE A 310 3.34 18.34 -11.55
N PHE A 311 3.24 17.30 -12.38
CA PHE A 311 2.06 16.43 -12.43
C PHE A 311 1.76 15.79 -11.07
N LYS A 312 2.77 15.22 -10.40
CA LYS A 312 2.59 14.64 -9.06
C LYS A 312 2.03 15.66 -8.07
N GLN A 313 2.55 16.88 -8.07
CA GLN A 313 2.08 17.92 -7.17
C GLN A 313 0.63 18.29 -7.47
N GLN A 314 0.29 18.48 -8.75
CA GLN A 314 -1.08 18.79 -9.18
C GLN A 314 -2.07 17.71 -8.73
N VAL A 315 -1.74 16.43 -8.94
CA VAL A 315 -2.61 15.32 -8.52
C VAL A 315 -2.73 15.25 -7.00
N ILE A 316 -1.63 15.44 -6.26
CA ILE A 316 -1.67 15.47 -4.80
C ILE A 316 -2.58 16.59 -4.32
N ASP A 317 -2.52 17.78 -4.89
CA ASP A 317 -3.35 18.92 -4.48
C ASP A 317 -4.84 18.60 -4.66
N ILE A 318 -5.22 17.96 -5.77
CA ILE A 318 -6.60 17.50 -6.02
C ILE A 318 -7.02 16.47 -4.96
N ILE A 319 -6.22 15.43 -4.75
CA ILE A 319 -6.53 14.35 -3.79
C ILE A 319 -6.61 14.90 -2.36
N GLN A 320 -5.71 15.80 -1.98
CA GLN A 320 -5.70 16.44 -0.67
C GLN A 320 -6.93 17.33 -0.45
N SER A 321 -7.33 18.10 -1.46
CA SER A 321 -8.56 18.90 -1.39
C SER A 321 -9.79 18.03 -1.12
N GLU A 322 -9.94 16.92 -1.84
CA GLU A 322 -11.05 15.98 -1.61
C GLU A 322 -10.95 15.28 -0.25
N TYR A 323 -9.73 14.97 0.22
CA TYR A 323 -9.53 14.39 1.55
C TYR A 323 -9.94 15.35 2.67
N ILE A 324 -9.62 16.65 2.52
CA ILE A 324 -10.03 17.69 3.47
C ILE A 324 -11.55 17.79 3.54
N GLU A 325 -12.22 17.80 2.38
CA GLU A 325 -13.67 17.85 2.31
C GLU A 325 -14.30 16.60 2.94
N LEU A 326 -13.75 15.42 2.63
CA LEU A 326 -14.14 14.15 3.22
C LEU A 326 -14.05 14.15 4.76
N CYS A 327 -12.96 14.66 5.33
CA CYS A 327 -12.84 14.80 6.78
C CYS A 327 -13.84 15.77 7.39
N SER A 328 -14.37 16.71 6.61
CA SER A 328 -15.28 17.76 7.08
C SER A 328 -16.74 17.34 6.95
N THR A 329 -17.12 16.65 5.87
CA THR A 329 -18.52 16.34 5.54
C THR A 329 -18.86 14.86 5.55
N GLY A 330 -17.86 13.97 5.66
CA GLY A 330 -18.05 12.53 5.50
C GLY A 330 -18.33 12.14 4.05
N LEU A 331 -19.30 11.25 3.84
CA LEU A 331 -19.73 10.80 2.53
C LEU A 331 -20.27 11.96 1.67
N LYS A 332 -19.79 12.08 0.43
CA LYS A 332 -20.33 13.03 -0.55
C LYS A 332 -21.63 12.51 -1.16
N ASN A 333 -21.62 11.26 -1.62
CA ASN A 333 -22.77 10.61 -2.23
C ASN A 333 -23.20 9.41 -1.37
N VAL A 334 -24.02 9.68 -0.37
CA VAL A 334 -24.50 8.65 0.56
C VAL A 334 -25.29 7.56 -0.17
N GLN A 335 -26.19 7.94 -1.09
CA GLN A 335 -27.02 6.99 -1.82
C GLN A 335 -26.17 6.10 -2.74
N GLY A 336 -25.32 6.70 -3.58
CA GLY A 336 -24.45 5.94 -4.48
C GLY A 336 -23.48 5.01 -3.74
N THR A 337 -22.98 5.46 -2.58
CA THR A 337 -22.14 4.61 -1.72
C THR A 337 -22.96 3.46 -1.11
N SER A 338 -24.18 3.72 -0.66
CA SER A 338 -25.09 2.69 -0.14
C SER A 338 -25.42 1.65 -1.21
N ASP A 339 -25.69 2.07 -2.45
CA ASP A 339 -25.94 1.18 -3.58
C ASP A 339 -24.72 0.32 -3.92
N LEU A 340 -23.51 0.91 -3.91
CA LEU A 340 -22.26 0.17 -4.09
C LEU A 340 -22.07 -0.89 -2.99
N LEU A 341 -22.27 -0.51 -1.73
CA LEU A 341 -22.15 -1.42 -0.59
C LEU A 341 -23.19 -2.55 -0.67
N LYS A 342 -24.40 -2.26 -1.13
CA LYS A 342 -25.44 -3.27 -1.37
C LYS A 342 -25.03 -4.26 -2.45
N GLN A 343 -24.43 -3.81 -3.55
CA GLN A 343 -23.90 -4.70 -4.59
C GLN A 343 -22.77 -5.60 -4.05
N ILE A 344 -21.90 -5.06 -3.19
CA ILE A 344 -20.84 -5.82 -2.52
C ILE A 344 -21.43 -6.89 -1.60
N TYR A 345 -22.47 -6.53 -0.84
CA TYR A 345 -23.21 -7.44 0.04
C TYR A 345 -23.89 -8.58 -0.74
N GLU A 346 -24.61 -8.24 -1.81
CA GLU A 346 -25.27 -9.22 -2.69
C GLU A 346 -24.26 -10.17 -3.33
N LYS A 347 -23.09 -9.67 -3.75
CA LYS A 347 -22.00 -10.53 -4.25
C LYS A 347 -21.46 -11.45 -3.18
N PHE A 348 -21.27 -10.96 -1.96
CA PHE A 348 -20.81 -11.79 -0.86
C PHE A 348 -21.78 -12.94 -0.58
N ILE A 349 -23.09 -12.66 -0.48
CA ILE A 349 -24.10 -13.69 -0.20
C ILE A 349 -24.28 -14.66 -1.37
N ASN A 350 -24.25 -14.16 -2.60
CA ASN A 350 -24.47 -14.98 -3.79
C ASN A 350 -23.18 -15.59 -4.36
N GLY A 351 -22.01 -15.26 -3.81
CA GLY A 351 -20.72 -15.67 -4.38
C GLY A 351 -20.54 -17.19 -4.36
N ASP A 352 -20.97 -17.84 -3.29
CA ASP A 352 -20.97 -19.30 -3.21
C ASP A 352 -21.97 -19.89 -4.21
N LYS A 353 -23.14 -19.25 -4.39
CA LYS A 353 -24.14 -19.69 -5.36
C LYS A 353 -23.66 -19.59 -6.81
N LEU A 354 -23.01 -18.49 -7.19
CA LEU A 354 -22.47 -18.29 -8.55
C LEU A 354 -21.30 -19.25 -8.85
N ILE A 355 -20.41 -19.47 -7.88
CA ILE A 355 -19.32 -20.45 -8.02
C ILE A 355 -19.91 -21.85 -8.16
N ASN A 356 -20.87 -22.20 -7.30
CA ASN A 356 -21.56 -23.49 -7.35
C ASN A 356 -22.32 -23.66 -8.67
N GLU A 357 -23.02 -22.64 -9.18
CA GLU A 357 -23.68 -22.66 -10.49
C GLU A 357 -22.68 -22.83 -11.65
N VAL A 358 -21.50 -22.21 -11.59
CA VAL A 358 -20.47 -22.36 -12.64
C VAL A 358 -19.84 -23.76 -12.59
N ILE A 359 -19.53 -24.27 -11.40
CA ILE A 359 -18.99 -25.62 -11.20
C ILE A 359 -20.03 -26.63 -11.70
N GLN A 360 -21.27 -26.54 -11.22
CA GLN A 360 -22.40 -27.37 -11.64
C GLN A 360 -22.56 -27.35 -13.16
N ASN A 361 -22.69 -26.17 -13.79
CA ASN A 361 -22.88 -26.06 -15.24
C ASN A 361 -21.69 -26.60 -16.04
N SER A 362 -20.46 -26.47 -15.53
CA SER A 362 -19.27 -26.98 -16.19
C SER A 362 -19.20 -28.50 -16.09
N SER A 363 -19.41 -29.06 -14.89
CA SER A 363 -19.48 -30.50 -14.67
C SER A 363 -20.58 -31.15 -15.49
N LEU A 364 -21.80 -30.59 -15.52
CA LEU A 364 -22.90 -31.10 -16.34
C LEU A 364 -22.56 -31.11 -17.85
N LYS A 365 -21.88 -30.08 -18.37
CA LYS A 365 -21.44 -30.05 -19.76
C LYS A 365 -20.37 -31.09 -20.07
N ILE A 366 -19.41 -31.27 -19.17
CA ILE A 366 -18.34 -32.26 -19.31
C ILE A 366 -18.93 -33.67 -19.27
N ILE A 367 -19.79 -33.98 -18.29
CA ILE A 367 -20.53 -35.24 -18.21
C ILE A 367 -21.29 -35.51 -19.50
N LYS A 368 -22.06 -34.54 -19.99
CA LYS A 368 -22.82 -34.67 -21.25
C LYS A 368 -21.92 -34.94 -22.45
N SER A 369 -20.75 -34.30 -22.50
CA SER A 369 -19.77 -34.50 -23.58
C SER A 369 -19.18 -35.91 -23.56
N ILE A 370 -18.87 -36.45 -22.38
CA ILE A 370 -18.38 -37.82 -22.24
C ILE A 370 -19.49 -38.82 -22.56
N ALA A 371 -20.67 -38.66 -21.95
CA ALA A 371 -21.84 -39.51 -22.18
C ALA A 371 -22.21 -39.59 -23.68
N GLY A 372 -22.17 -38.46 -24.39
CA GLY A 372 -22.45 -38.39 -25.82
C GLY A 372 -21.36 -38.98 -26.72
N ASN A 373 -20.20 -39.35 -26.19
CA ASN A 373 -19.12 -39.99 -26.94
C ASN A 373 -18.81 -41.41 -26.46
N LEU A 374 -19.54 -41.97 -25.48
CA LEU A 374 -19.26 -43.29 -24.89
C LEU A 374 -19.07 -44.40 -25.94
N GLU A 375 -19.88 -44.40 -27.02
CA GLU A 375 -19.79 -45.39 -28.10
C GLU A 375 -18.44 -45.40 -28.86
N LYS A 376 -17.60 -44.38 -28.67
CA LYS A 376 -16.26 -44.28 -29.25
C LYS A 376 -15.16 -44.80 -28.33
N TRP A 377 -15.49 -45.13 -27.09
CA TRP A 377 -14.54 -45.63 -26.10
C TRP A 377 -14.48 -47.14 -26.21
N ASP A 378 -13.26 -47.67 -26.20
CA ASP A 378 -13.03 -49.12 -26.17
C ASP A 378 -13.02 -49.58 -24.71
N LEU A 379 -14.02 -50.38 -24.32
CA LEU A 379 -14.18 -50.91 -22.96
C LEU A 379 -13.26 -52.10 -22.68
N ASP A 380 -12.64 -52.68 -23.71
CA ASP A 380 -11.64 -53.74 -23.55
C ASP A 380 -10.25 -53.15 -23.21
N ASP A 381 -10.11 -51.82 -23.25
CA ASP A 381 -8.92 -51.10 -22.78
C ASP A 381 -9.09 -50.71 -21.31
N GLU A 382 -8.33 -51.36 -20.43
CA GLU A 382 -8.34 -51.12 -18.99
C GLU A 382 -8.11 -49.64 -18.63
N ASN A 383 -7.31 -48.89 -19.40
CA ASN A 383 -7.05 -47.48 -19.10
C ASN A 383 -8.28 -46.60 -19.36
N ASN A 384 -9.06 -46.94 -20.40
CA ASN A 384 -10.30 -46.22 -20.72
C ASN A 384 -11.37 -46.49 -19.67
N LEU A 385 -11.43 -47.73 -19.19
CA LEU A 385 -12.33 -48.14 -18.13
C LEU A 385 -12.01 -47.37 -16.84
N GLU A 386 -10.76 -47.44 -16.36
CA GLU A 386 -10.29 -46.75 -15.14
C GLU A 386 -10.51 -45.23 -15.20
N MET A 387 -10.29 -44.62 -16.37
CA MET A 387 -10.54 -43.20 -16.60
C MET A 387 -12.03 -42.85 -16.45
N LEU A 388 -12.94 -43.66 -17.00
CA LEU A 388 -14.38 -43.44 -16.88
C LEU A 388 -14.89 -43.69 -15.46
N TYR A 389 -14.31 -44.65 -14.73
CA TYR A 389 -14.55 -44.88 -13.31
C TYR A 389 -14.20 -43.64 -12.48
N SER A 390 -12.96 -43.16 -12.60
CA SER A 390 -12.48 -41.97 -11.88
C SER A 390 -13.30 -40.73 -12.24
N PHE A 391 -13.62 -40.57 -13.53
CA PHE A 391 -14.46 -39.49 -14.02
C PHE A 391 -15.87 -39.50 -13.40
N TYR A 392 -16.50 -40.67 -13.30
CA TYR A 392 -17.81 -40.85 -12.68
C TYR A 392 -17.78 -40.42 -11.20
N GLU A 393 -16.83 -40.95 -10.42
CA GLU A 393 -16.74 -40.67 -8.98
C GLU A 393 -16.45 -39.20 -8.69
N GLU A 394 -15.43 -38.62 -9.33
CA GLU A 394 -15.06 -37.23 -9.10
C GLU A 394 -16.21 -36.28 -9.45
N ASN A 395 -16.92 -36.54 -10.56
CA ASN A 395 -18.03 -35.67 -10.96
C ASN A 395 -19.28 -35.88 -10.10
N LYS A 396 -19.53 -37.07 -9.56
CA LYS A 396 -20.58 -37.30 -8.58
C LYS A 396 -20.30 -36.51 -7.31
N ILE A 397 -19.09 -36.63 -6.75
CA ILE A 397 -18.65 -35.87 -5.57
C ILE A 397 -18.74 -34.36 -5.82
N ILE A 398 -18.31 -33.88 -6.98
CA ILE A 398 -18.40 -32.46 -7.33
C ILE A 398 -19.86 -32.01 -7.38
N LEU A 399 -20.77 -32.76 -8.02
CA LEU A 399 -22.19 -32.41 -8.10
C LEU A 399 -22.87 -32.44 -6.72
N ASP A 400 -22.56 -33.44 -5.89
CA ASP A 400 -23.07 -33.54 -4.53
C ASP A 400 -22.56 -32.37 -3.67
N SER A 401 -21.28 -31.99 -3.83
CA SER A 401 -20.66 -30.89 -3.08
C SER A 401 -21.23 -29.51 -3.40
N VAL A 402 -21.78 -29.32 -4.61
CA VAL A 402 -22.45 -28.08 -5.02
C VAL A 402 -23.97 -28.10 -4.76
N GLY A 403 -24.51 -29.18 -4.18
CA GLY A 403 -25.92 -29.33 -3.84
C GLY A 403 -26.82 -29.58 -5.05
N TYR A 404 -26.34 -30.34 -6.04
CA TYR A 404 -27.15 -30.73 -7.20
C TYR A 404 -28.06 -31.92 -6.85
N ASP A 405 -29.34 -31.64 -6.62
CA ASP A 405 -30.32 -32.65 -6.16
C ASP A 405 -31.05 -33.41 -7.30
N ASP A 406 -30.82 -33.01 -8.56
CA ASP A 406 -31.52 -33.61 -9.72
C ASP A 406 -30.84 -34.90 -10.20
N SER A 407 -31.62 -35.89 -10.64
CA SER A 407 -31.04 -37.09 -11.27
C SER A 407 -30.47 -36.75 -12.66
N ASN A 408 -29.15 -36.88 -12.83
CA ASN A 408 -28.50 -36.67 -14.13
C ASN A 408 -28.53 -37.97 -14.98
N GLU A 409 -29.37 -38.00 -16.02
CA GLU A 409 -29.45 -39.16 -16.91
C GLU A 409 -28.12 -39.50 -17.61
N ASP A 410 -27.29 -38.50 -17.91
CA ASP A 410 -26.01 -38.70 -18.60
C ASP A 410 -24.94 -39.29 -17.66
N ILE A 411 -24.95 -38.95 -16.36
CA ILE A 411 -24.06 -39.59 -15.39
C ILE A 411 -24.47 -41.04 -15.13
N LEU A 412 -25.79 -41.32 -15.10
CA LEU A 412 -26.33 -42.67 -14.98
C LEU A 412 -26.04 -43.52 -16.22
N LYS A 413 -26.02 -42.92 -17.42
CA LYS A 413 -25.56 -43.60 -18.64
C LYS A 413 -24.09 -44.00 -18.53
N ILE A 414 -23.22 -43.12 -18.03
CA ILE A 414 -21.81 -43.45 -17.79
C ILE A 414 -21.70 -44.61 -16.78
N LYS A 415 -22.37 -44.52 -15.62
CA LYS A 415 -22.43 -45.58 -14.60
C LYS A 415 -22.79 -46.95 -15.19
N LYS A 416 -23.87 -46.98 -15.98
CA LYS A 416 -24.37 -48.20 -16.63
C LYS A 416 -23.40 -48.71 -17.69
N TYR A 417 -22.71 -47.81 -18.39
CA TYR A 417 -21.77 -48.16 -19.45
C TYR A 417 -20.49 -48.80 -18.92
N ILE A 418 -20.00 -48.34 -17.77
CA ILE A 418 -18.82 -48.93 -17.10
C ILE A 418 -19.15 -50.13 -16.20
N GLY A 419 -20.43 -50.44 -16.01
CA GLY A 419 -20.87 -51.54 -15.14
C GLY A 419 -20.63 -51.29 -13.65
N TYR A 420 -20.58 -50.03 -13.23
CA TYR A 420 -20.29 -49.65 -11.84
C TYR A 420 -21.43 -50.08 -10.91
N ASP A 421 -21.13 -51.01 -10.01
CA ASP A 421 -22.02 -51.38 -8.92
C ASP A 421 -21.68 -50.54 -7.68
N GLU A 422 -22.65 -49.75 -7.21
CA GLU A 422 -22.46 -48.93 -6.00
C GLU A 422 -22.48 -49.77 -4.72
N GLU A 423 -23.13 -50.93 -4.75
CA GLU A 423 -23.24 -51.82 -3.58
C GLU A 423 -21.93 -52.56 -3.27
N GLU A 424 -21.12 -52.90 -4.29
CA GLU A 424 -19.81 -53.54 -4.10
C GLU A 424 -18.78 -52.59 -3.45
N LYS A 425 -18.79 -51.29 -3.83
CA LYS A 425 -17.82 -50.31 -3.31
C LYS A 425 -18.18 -49.76 -1.93
N GLU A 426 -19.47 -49.64 -1.60
CA GLU A 426 -19.90 -49.32 -0.23
C GLU A 426 -19.55 -50.46 0.74
N GLN A 427 -19.54 -51.71 0.28
CA GLN A 427 -19.04 -52.86 1.05
C GLN A 427 -17.52 -52.80 1.24
N GLU A 428 -16.73 -52.53 0.19
CA GLU A 428 -15.26 -52.37 0.31
C GLU A 428 -14.85 -51.23 1.26
N LEU A 429 -15.52 -50.06 1.21
CA LEU A 429 -15.24 -48.94 2.12
C LEU A 429 -15.65 -49.24 3.57
N SER A 430 -16.70 -50.05 3.79
CA SER A 430 -17.11 -50.48 5.13
C SER A 430 -16.21 -51.56 5.71
N GLU A 431 -15.65 -52.44 4.88
CA GLU A 431 -14.67 -53.46 5.29
C GLU A 431 -13.31 -52.82 5.62
N ASP A 432 -12.86 -51.81 4.85
CA ASP A 432 -11.64 -51.06 5.15
C ASP A 432 -11.76 -50.20 6.43
N GLU A 433 -12.95 -49.67 6.75
CA GLU A 433 -13.21 -49.01 8.04
C GLU A 433 -13.29 -49.99 9.23
N GLU A 434 -13.76 -51.23 9.04
CA GLU A 434 -13.71 -52.28 10.08
C GLU A 434 -12.27 -52.80 10.31
N ILE A 435 -11.44 -52.87 9.26
CA ILE A 435 -10.02 -53.25 9.39
C ILE A 435 -9.21 -52.15 10.10
N ALA A 436 -9.55 -50.87 9.93
CA ALA A 436 -8.89 -49.76 10.62
C ALA A 436 -9.20 -49.66 12.13
N ILE A 437 -10.17 -50.42 12.65
CA ILE A 437 -10.53 -50.46 14.08
C ILE A 437 -9.92 -51.69 14.81
N VAL A 438 -9.24 -52.58 14.09
CA VAL A 438 -8.47 -53.69 14.70
C VAL A 438 -7.03 -53.68 14.20
N GLU A 439 -6.25 -52.71 14.67
CA GLU A 439 -4.87 -52.88 15.17
C GLU A 439 -4.42 -51.72 16.07
#